data_AF-A0A7C1MP57-F1
#
_entry.id   AF-A0A7C1MP57-F1
#
_cell.length_a   1.000
_cell.length_b   1.000
_cell.length_c   1.000
_cell.angle_alpha   90.00
_cell.angle_beta   90.00
_cell.angle_gamma   90.00
#
_symmetry.space_group_name_H-M   'P 1'
#
loop_
_entity.id
_entity.type
_entity.pdbx_description
1 polymer ?
#
loop_
_entity_poly.entity_id
_entity_poly.type
_entity_poly.pdbx_seq_one_letter_code
_entity_poly.pdbx_strand_id
1 'polypeptide(L)'
;MELEIKYKGKIVTQQDIDFIEKLISDNPSDSRRALSKKLCKAWNWVQPNGVLRDMFCRGFMLHLESAGYIKLPPRRFTPNNPFVNRKKPAKVEIDQTPIEARLSKIQPLEIRQIRCTPYEKLFNGLIAQYHYLGYCHPVGEHLKYIVYIEGRPIACFAWSSAPRHIGSRDKFIGWSPAIRKKNIHLIVYNSRFLILPWIHLSFLASHLLGRIAKIVSADWERVYNHPVYFLETFVDKEKFKGTCYRAANWIYLGDTTGRGKNDQTHKPNRSIKAVLGYPLSKNFRELLCHV
;
A
#
# COMPACT_ATOMS: atom_id res chain seq x y z
N MET A 1 -4.10 14.20 -36.93
CA MET A 1 -3.10 14.76 -36.00
C MET A 1 -3.03 13.85 -34.79
N GLU A 2 -1.88 13.22 -34.53
CA GLU A 2 -1.70 12.49 -33.29
C GLU A 2 -1.58 13.49 -32.14
N LEU A 3 -2.43 13.34 -31.13
CA LEU A 3 -2.34 14.15 -29.92
C LEU A 3 -1.15 13.62 -29.10
N GLU A 4 -0.15 14.46 -28.84
CA GLU A 4 1.03 14.08 -28.04
C GLU A 4 0.76 14.01 -26.53
N ILE A 5 -0.51 13.93 -26.10
CA ILE A 5 -0.83 13.90 -24.68
C ILE A 5 -0.71 12.48 -24.14
N LYS A 6 0.16 12.33 -23.12
CA LYS A 6 0.28 11.10 -22.34
C LYS A 6 -0.12 11.35 -20.90
N TYR A 7 -1.16 10.67 -20.43
CA TYR A 7 -1.56 10.70 -19.03
C TYR A 7 -1.33 9.34 -18.37
N LYS A 8 -0.32 9.27 -17.48
CA LYS A 8 0.02 8.06 -16.69
C LYS A 8 0.11 6.77 -17.53
N GLY A 9 0.60 6.91 -18.77
CA GLY A 9 0.82 5.80 -19.70
C GLY A 9 -0.31 5.54 -20.71
N LYS A 10 -1.45 6.22 -20.62
CA LYS A 10 -2.44 6.27 -21.70
C LYS A 10 -2.06 7.37 -22.69
N ILE A 11 -2.00 7.01 -23.97
CA ILE A 11 -1.96 7.98 -25.08
C ILE A 11 -3.42 8.39 -25.33
N VAL A 12 -3.65 9.70 -25.40
CA VAL A 12 -4.98 10.26 -25.64
C VAL A 12 -5.22 10.36 -27.14
N THR A 13 -6.39 9.94 -27.60
CA THR A 13 -6.78 10.05 -29.02
C THR A 13 -7.84 11.12 -29.21
N GLN A 14 -8.08 11.53 -30.46
CA GLN A 14 -9.16 12.48 -30.76
C GLN A 14 -10.53 11.90 -30.38
N GLN A 15 -10.72 10.60 -30.61
CA GLN A 15 -11.93 9.88 -30.19
C GLN A 15 -12.15 9.94 -28.67
N ASP A 16 -11.09 9.89 -27.86
CA ASP A 16 -11.19 10.06 -26.41
C ASP A 16 -11.71 11.47 -26.06
N ILE A 17 -11.23 12.51 -26.75
CA ILE A 17 -11.65 13.90 -26.56
C ILE A 17 -13.13 14.06 -26.96
N ASP A 18 -13.48 13.66 -28.18
CA ASP A 18 -14.83 13.79 -28.72
C ASP A 18 -15.86 13.08 -27.81
N PHE A 19 -15.49 11.91 -27.27
CA PHE A 19 -16.31 11.20 -26.29
C PHE A 19 -16.53 12.01 -25.01
N ILE A 20 -15.47 12.62 -24.47
CA ILE A 20 -15.56 13.42 -23.25
C ILE A 20 -16.37 14.69 -23.48
N GLU A 21 -16.19 15.37 -24.60
CA GLU A 21 -16.96 16.56 -24.95
C GLU A 21 -18.45 16.25 -25.09
N LYS A 22 -18.78 15.16 -25.79
CA LYS A 22 -20.16 14.66 -25.86
C LYS A 22 -20.71 14.33 -24.47
N LEU A 23 -19.94 13.63 -23.64
CA LEU A 23 -20.34 13.31 -22.27
C LEU A 23 -20.62 14.57 -21.44
N ILE A 24 -19.85 15.65 -21.62
CA ILE A 24 -20.06 16.93 -20.94
C ILE A 24 -21.33 17.61 -21.47
N SER A 25 -21.50 17.66 -22.79
CA SER A 25 -22.65 18.28 -23.47
C SER A 25 -23.98 17.61 -23.08
N ASP A 26 -23.99 16.27 -23.06
CA ASP A 26 -25.17 15.47 -22.70
C ASP A 26 -25.53 15.60 -21.21
N ASN A 27 -24.67 16.18 -20.38
CA ASN A 27 -24.83 16.24 -18.92
C ASN A 27 -24.51 17.65 -18.36
N PRO A 28 -25.22 18.71 -18.77
CA PRO A 28 -24.85 20.10 -18.47
C PRO A 28 -24.93 20.44 -16.97
N SER A 29 -25.79 19.74 -16.22
CA SER A 29 -25.97 19.94 -14.79
C SER A 29 -24.97 19.16 -13.93
N ASP A 30 -24.16 18.28 -14.50
CA ASP A 30 -23.26 17.43 -13.74
C ASP A 30 -22.05 18.17 -13.19
N SER A 31 -21.64 17.79 -11.97
CA SER A 31 -20.35 18.21 -11.43
C SER A 31 -19.21 17.43 -12.11
N ARG A 32 -17.99 17.98 -12.07
CA ARG A 32 -16.75 17.27 -12.47
C ARG A 32 -16.63 15.88 -11.83
N ARG A 33 -17.13 15.70 -10.59
CA ARG A 33 -17.18 14.40 -9.89
C ARG A 33 -18.19 13.44 -10.52
N ALA A 34 -19.37 13.91 -10.86
CA ALA A 34 -20.39 13.07 -11.52
C ALA A 34 -19.91 12.62 -12.92
N LEU A 35 -19.39 13.56 -13.73
CA LEU A 35 -18.80 13.28 -15.04
C LEU A 35 -17.70 12.22 -14.95
N SER A 36 -16.76 12.36 -14.01
CA SER A 36 -15.69 11.36 -13.86
C SER A 36 -16.19 9.96 -13.51
N LYS A 37 -17.31 9.84 -12.79
CA LYS A 37 -17.90 8.53 -12.50
C LYS A 37 -18.56 7.95 -13.75
N LYS A 38 -19.28 8.77 -14.53
CA LYS A 38 -19.90 8.35 -15.80
C LYS A 38 -18.83 7.91 -16.79
N LEU A 39 -17.76 8.69 -16.93
CA LEU A 39 -16.61 8.35 -17.78
C LEU A 39 -15.94 7.05 -17.31
N CYS A 40 -15.74 6.87 -16.00
CA CYS A 40 -15.21 5.61 -15.47
C CYS A 40 -16.07 4.40 -15.84
N LYS A 41 -17.39 4.52 -15.79
CA LYS A 41 -18.30 3.43 -16.19
C LYS A 41 -18.21 3.18 -17.69
N ALA A 42 -18.28 4.22 -18.51
CA ALA A 42 -18.24 4.10 -19.96
C ALA A 42 -16.94 3.48 -20.48
N TRP A 43 -15.81 3.84 -19.89
CA TRP A 43 -14.49 3.33 -20.31
C TRP A 43 -14.03 2.10 -19.53
N ASN A 44 -14.89 1.54 -18.68
CA ASN A 44 -14.56 0.45 -17.77
C ASN A 44 -13.29 0.73 -16.93
N TRP A 45 -13.09 1.99 -16.50
CA TRP A 45 -12.02 2.37 -15.57
C TRP A 45 -12.42 2.04 -14.14
N VAL A 46 -12.49 0.75 -13.87
CA VAL A 46 -12.92 0.15 -12.61
C VAL A 46 -11.76 -0.69 -12.04
N GLN A 47 -11.67 -0.77 -10.72
CA GLN A 47 -10.76 -1.70 -10.04
C GLN A 47 -11.35 -3.13 -10.07
N PRO A 48 -10.55 -4.18 -9.85
CA PRO A 48 -11.06 -5.55 -9.75
C PRO A 48 -12.19 -5.72 -8.72
N ASN A 49 -12.17 -4.94 -7.64
CA ASN A 49 -13.22 -4.91 -6.61
C ASN A 49 -14.45 -4.04 -6.95
N GLY A 50 -14.62 -3.61 -8.21
CA GLY A 50 -15.76 -2.81 -8.66
C GLY A 50 -15.67 -1.31 -8.30
N VAL A 51 -14.65 -0.86 -7.57
CA VAL A 51 -14.49 0.55 -7.22
C VAL A 51 -14.02 1.36 -8.43
N LEU A 52 -14.79 2.38 -8.81
CA LEU A 52 -14.44 3.29 -9.91
C LEU A 52 -13.10 3.97 -9.64
N ARG A 53 -12.27 4.12 -10.68
CA ARG A 53 -11.03 4.90 -10.64
C ARG A 53 -11.31 6.41 -10.83
N ASP A 54 -12.36 6.92 -10.19
CA ASP A 54 -12.93 8.24 -10.45
C ASP A 54 -11.96 9.39 -10.10
N MET A 55 -11.12 9.23 -9.07
CA MET A 55 -10.05 10.17 -8.75
C MET A 55 -8.98 10.25 -9.85
N PHE A 56 -8.60 9.10 -10.43
CA PHE A 56 -7.67 9.06 -11.56
C PHE A 56 -8.31 9.70 -12.79
N CYS A 57 -9.58 9.36 -13.06
CA CYS A 57 -10.37 9.92 -14.14
C CYS A 57 -10.55 11.44 -14.03
N ARG A 58 -10.85 11.98 -12.85
CA ARG A 58 -10.86 13.43 -12.63
C ARG A 58 -9.51 14.06 -12.91
N GLY A 59 -8.43 13.47 -12.41
CA GLY A 59 -7.08 13.97 -12.67
C GLY A 59 -6.73 13.98 -14.15
N PHE A 60 -7.21 12.98 -14.91
CA PHE A 60 -7.09 12.91 -16.35
C PHE A 60 -7.87 14.03 -17.04
N MET A 61 -9.15 14.20 -16.73
CA MET A 61 -9.98 15.28 -17.30
C MET A 61 -9.41 16.67 -16.99
N LEU A 62 -8.93 16.90 -15.76
CA LEU A 62 -8.30 18.16 -15.39
C LEU A 62 -7.01 18.42 -16.18
N HIS A 63 -6.25 17.37 -16.49
CA HIS A 63 -5.05 17.50 -17.33
C HIS A 63 -5.42 17.89 -18.76
N LEU A 64 -6.47 17.29 -19.34
CA LEU A 64 -6.99 17.67 -20.66
C LEU A 64 -7.50 19.11 -20.69
N GLU A 65 -8.24 19.55 -19.67
CA GLU A 65 -8.69 20.94 -19.54
C GLU A 65 -7.50 21.90 -19.45
N SER A 66 -6.49 21.58 -18.62
CA SER A 66 -5.29 22.42 -18.46
C SER A 66 -4.47 22.54 -19.74
N ALA A 67 -4.58 21.57 -20.63
CA ALA A 67 -3.90 21.55 -21.92
C ALA A 67 -4.78 22.09 -23.07
N GLY A 68 -6.00 22.57 -22.77
CA GLY A 68 -6.89 23.25 -23.72
C GLY A 68 -7.77 22.35 -24.59
N TYR A 69 -7.78 21.04 -24.34
CA TYR A 69 -8.47 20.07 -25.22
C TYR A 69 -9.94 19.84 -24.91
N ILE A 70 -10.37 20.13 -23.69
CA ILE A 70 -11.77 20.05 -23.28
C ILE A 70 -12.09 21.23 -22.35
N LYS A 71 -13.38 21.57 -22.23
CA LYS A 71 -13.85 22.57 -21.26
C LYS A 71 -14.71 21.89 -20.19
N LEU A 72 -14.24 21.82 -18.95
CA LEU A 72 -15.02 21.23 -17.86
C LEU A 72 -16.00 22.25 -17.27
N PRO A 73 -17.13 21.79 -16.68
CA PRO A 73 -18.03 22.69 -15.99
C PRO A 73 -17.33 23.42 -14.83
N PRO A 74 -17.82 24.61 -14.43
CA PRO A 74 -17.25 25.37 -13.32
C PRO A 74 -17.10 24.55 -12.04
N ARG A 75 -16.05 24.83 -11.27
CA ARG A 75 -15.81 24.15 -9.99
C ARG A 75 -16.87 24.58 -8.97
N ARG A 76 -17.71 23.63 -8.54
CA ARG A 76 -18.76 23.88 -7.53
C ARG A 76 -18.31 23.70 -6.08
N PHE A 77 -17.25 22.93 -5.84
CA PHE A 77 -16.80 22.60 -4.49
C PHE A 77 -15.29 22.36 -4.44
N THR A 78 -14.67 22.83 -3.35
CA THR A 78 -13.28 22.56 -3.00
C THR A 78 -13.28 21.70 -1.75
N PRO A 79 -13.19 20.35 -1.88
CA PRO A 79 -13.06 19.52 -0.70
C PRO A 79 -11.77 19.89 0.02
N ASN A 80 -11.82 19.94 1.36
CA ASN A 80 -10.61 19.99 2.16
C ASN A 80 -9.73 18.79 1.74
N ASN A 81 -8.48 19.05 1.39
CA ASN A 81 -7.55 18.00 1.04
C ASN A 81 -6.87 17.50 2.33
N PRO A 82 -7.29 16.35 2.89
CA PRO A 82 -6.70 15.84 4.12
C PRO A 82 -5.22 15.49 3.97
N PHE A 83 -4.70 15.43 2.74
CA PHE A 83 -3.27 15.23 2.46
C PHE A 83 -2.44 16.51 2.57
N VAL A 84 -3.04 17.69 2.46
CA VAL A 84 -2.34 18.99 2.59
C VAL A 84 -2.18 19.35 4.07
N ASN A 85 -3.26 19.22 4.85
CA ASN A 85 -3.27 19.51 6.29
C ASN A 85 -3.41 18.23 7.11
N ARG A 86 -2.43 17.31 7.00
CA ARG A 86 -2.45 16.05 7.77
C ARG A 86 -2.25 16.33 9.25
N LYS A 87 -3.33 16.23 10.03
CA LYS A 87 -3.22 16.17 11.50
C LYS A 87 -2.51 14.88 11.90
N LYS A 88 -1.59 14.98 12.87
CA LYS A 88 -1.00 13.79 13.49
C LYS A 88 -2.11 12.96 14.14
N PRO A 89 -2.04 11.61 14.10
CA PRO A 89 -2.97 10.78 14.84
C PRO A 89 -3.02 11.19 16.32
N ALA A 90 -4.21 11.13 16.92
CA ALA A 90 -4.36 11.38 18.35
C ALA A 90 -3.55 10.37 19.16
N LYS A 91 -3.07 10.81 20.33
CA LYS A 91 -2.52 9.90 21.32
C LYS A 91 -3.62 8.92 21.77
N VAL A 92 -3.18 7.73 22.12
CA VAL A 92 -4.03 6.65 22.59
C VAL A 92 -3.50 6.23 23.95
N GLU A 93 -4.41 6.17 24.92
CA GLU A 93 -4.17 5.58 26.23
C GLU A 93 -4.56 4.11 26.17
N ILE A 94 -3.62 3.24 26.54
CA ILE A 94 -3.83 1.81 26.67
C ILE A 94 -3.05 1.32 27.87
N ASP A 95 -3.47 0.19 28.43
CA ASP A 95 -2.72 -0.49 29.49
C ASP A 95 -1.28 -0.79 29.01
N GLN A 96 -0.30 -0.32 29.77
CA GLN A 96 1.14 -0.49 29.52
C GLN A 96 1.82 -1.42 30.53
N THR A 97 1.03 -2.11 31.38
CA THR A 97 1.56 -3.09 32.35
C THR A 97 2.40 -4.14 31.62
N PRO A 98 3.68 -4.34 31.99
CA PRO A 98 4.55 -5.27 31.28
C PRO A 98 3.96 -6.67 31.18
N ILE A 99 4.07 -7.27 29.99
CA ILE A 99 3.74 -8.68 29.77
C ILE A 99 5.03 -9.42 29.47
N GLU A 100 5.50 -10.19 30.44
CA GLU A 100 6.75 -10.95 30.38
C GLU A 100 6.47 -12.43 30.60
N ALA A 101 6.52 -13.22 29.53
CA ALA A 101 6.32 -14.65 29.63
C ALA A 101 6.79 -15.38 28.37
N ARG A 102 6.73 -16.72 28.42
CA ARG A 102 6.84 -17.55 27.23
C ARG A 102 5.55 -17.45 26.43
N LEU A 103 5.67 -17.32 25.11
CA LEU A 103 4.53 -17.24 24.20
C LEU A 103 3.56 -18.44 24.34
N SER A 104 4.05 -19.63 24.69
CA SER A 104 3.21 -20.81 24.91
C SER A 104 2.20 -20.66 26.06
N LYS A 105 2.48 -19.76 27.02
CA LYS A 105 1.58 -19.47 28.15
C LYS A 105 0.55 -18.38 27.83
N ILE A 106 0.71 -17.69 26.70
CA ILE A 106 -0.12 -16.53 26.34
C ILE A 106 -0.78 -16.83 24.99
N GLN A 107 -1.87 -17.58 25.08
CA GLN A 107 -2.74 -17.94 23.96
C GLN A 107 -4.20 -17.90 24.41
N PRO A 108 -5.14 -17.62 23.49
CA PRO A 108 -4.93 -17.38 22.07
C PRO A 108 -4.47 -15.94 21.76
N LEU A 109 -3.63 -15.81 20.73
CA LEU A 109 -3.37 -14.51 20.09
C LEU A 109 -4.44 -14.26 19.03
N GLU A 110 -5.10 -13.12 19.12
CA GLU A 110 -6.11 -12.70 18.16
C GLU A 110 -5.52 -11.67 17.19
N ILE A 111 -5.57 -11.96 15.89
CA ILE A 111 -5.10 -11.05 14.84
C ILE A 111 -6.34 -10.49 14.14
N ARG A 112 -6.59 -9.18 14.28
CA ARG A 112 -7.72 -8.51 13.64
C ARG A 112 -7.24 -7.63 12.50
N GLN A 113 -7.80 -7.85 11.30
CA GLN A 113 -7.72 -6.90 10.19
C GLN A 113 -8.62 -5.69 10.52
N ILE A 114 -8.08 -4.48 10.51
CA ILE A 114 -8.80 -3.28 10.99
C ILE A 114 -9.07 -2.22 9.93
N ARG A 115 -8.70 -2.43 8.66
CA ARG A 115 -9.02 -1.48 7.59
C ARG A 115 -10.52 -1.35 7.42
N CYS A 116 -10.99 -0.12 7.19
CA CYS A 116 -12.40 0.23 7.08
C CYS A 116 -13.21 -0.07 8.35
N THR A 117 -12.56 -0.12 9.52
CA THR A 117 -13.20 -0.27 10.83
C THR A 117 -12.92 0.95 11.71
N PRO A 118 -13.70 1.19 12.78
CA PRO A 118 -13.42 2.25 13.75
C PRO A 118 -12.03 2.15 14.40
N TYR A 119 -11.42 0.96 14.44
CA TYR A 119 -10.11 0.70 15.05
C TYR A 119 -8.92 1.26 14.25
N GLU A 120 -9.12 1.83 13.06
CA GLU A 120 -8.05 2.53 12.34
C GLU A 120 -7.44 3.69 13.14
N LYS A 121 -8.26 4.39 13.92
CA LYS A 121 -7.77 5.50 14.76
C LYS A 121 -6.81 5.00 15.84
N LEU A 122 -7.17 3.89 16.49
CA LEU A 122 -6.33 3.20 17.47
C LEU A 122 -4.99 2.79 16.84
N PHE A 123 -5.03 2.07 15.72
CA PHE A 123 -3.81 1.67 14.99
C PHE A 123 -2.90 2.85 14.66
N ASN A 124 -3.48 3.91 14.09
CA ASN A 124 -2.71 5.08 13.67
C ASN A 124 -2.03 5.76 14.86
N GLY A 125 -2.73 5.86 16.00
CA GLY A 125 -2.19 6.41 17.24
C GLY A 125 -1.07 5.54 17.83
N LEU A 126 -1.22 4.22 17.86
CA LEU A 126 -0.16 3.31 18.33
C LEU A 126 1.10 3.40 17.48
N ILE A 127 0.97 3.36 16.16
CA ILE A 127 2.11 3.52 15.25
C ILE A 127 2.74 4.92 15.38
N ALA A 128 1.93 5.97 15.54
CA ALA A 128 2.44 7.33 15.69
C ALA A 128 3.27 7.51 16.98
N GLN A 129 2.85 6.88 18.07
CA GLN A 129 3.49 7.01 19.38
C GLN A 129 4.72 6.12 19.53
N TYR A 130 4.67 4.86 19.07
CA TYR A 130 5.65 3.85 19.48
C TYR A 130 6.50 3.27 18.35
N HIS A 131 6.11 3.44 17.08
CA HIS A 131 6.96 2.99 15.97
C HIS A 131 8.03 4.03 15.66
N TYR A 132 9.29 3.62 15.52
CA TYR A 132 10.43 4.54 15.33
C TYR A 132 10.37 5.43 14.06
N LEU A 133 9.58 5.04 13.06
CA LEU A 133 9.27 5.85 11.85
C LEU A 133 7.99 6.69 11.96
N GLY A 134 7.29 6.62 13.09
CA GLY A 134 5.96 7.17 13.26
C GLY A 134 4.92 6.66 12.26
N TYR A 135 3.74 7.27 12.31
CA TYR A 135 2.66 6.98 11.38
C TYR A 135 2.84 7.76 10.07
N CYS A 136 2.79 7.03 8.97
CA CYS A 136 2.61 7.59 7.64
C CYS A 136 1.46 6.82 6.99
N HIS A 137 0.54 7.55 6.34
CA HIS A 137 -0.56 6.94 5.62
C HIS A 137 -0.01 6.03 4.50
N PRO A 138 -0.39 4.73 4.46
CA PRO A 138 0.05 3.82 3.40
C PRO A 138 -0.33 4.33 2.01
N VAL A 139 0.53 4.11 1.02
CA VAL A 139 0.26 4.50 -0.37
C VAL A 139 -0.26 3.28 -1.13
N GLY A 140 -1.34 3.48 -1.90
CA GLY A 140 -1.99 2.41 -2.64
C GLY A 140 -2.91 1.55 -1.78
N GLU A 141 -3.13 0.33 -2.26
CA GLU A 141 -3.83 -0.71 -1.51
C GLU A 141 -3.02 -1.06 -0.27
N HIS A 142 -3.71 -1.36 0.82
CA HIS A 142 -3.07 -1.63 2.10
C HIS A 142 -4.01 -2.38 3.03
N LEU A 143 -3.43 -3.10 3.98
CA LEU A 143 -4.14 -3.68 5.11
C LEU A 143 -3.43 -3.25 6.40
N LYS A 144 -4.21 -3.17 7.47
CA LYS A 144 -3.71 -2.88 8.80
C LYS A 144 -4.23 -3.97 9.73
N TYR A 145 -3.38 -4.38 10.66
CA TYR A 145 -3.73 -5.37 11.66
C TYR A 145 -3.34 -4.88 13.04
N ILE A 146 -4.17 -5.20 14.02
CA ILE A 146 -3.82 -5.15 15.44
C ILE A 146 -3.89 -6.57 15.98
N VAL A 147 -2.87 -6.95 16.75
CA VAL A 147 -2.83 -8.21 17.48
C VAL A 147 -3.22 -7.96 18.92
N TYR A 148 -4.05 -8.83 19.48
CA TYR A 148 -4.58 -8.72 20.83
C TYR A 148 -4.26 -9.97 21.67
N ILE A 149 -4.13 -9.75 22.97
CA ILE A 149 -4.22 -10.76 24.04
C ILE A 149 -5.37 -10.32 24.93
N GLU A 150 -6.42 -11.13 25.06
CA GLU A 150 -7.56 -10.84 25.94
C GLU A 150 -8.14 -9.43 25.72
N GLY A 151 -8.24 -8.99 24.46
CA GLY A 151 -8.72 -7.66 24.10
C GLY A 151 -7.72 -6.51 24.26
N ARG A 152 -6.52 -6.76 24.80
CA ARG A 152 -5.43 -5.78 24.91
C ARG A 152 -4.53 -5.78 23.66
N PRO A 153 -4.34 -4.63 22.97
CA PRO A 153 -3.41 -4.54 21.85
C PRO A 153 -1.97 -4.83 22.27
N ILE A 154 -1.24 -5.63 21.49
CA ILE A 154 0.18 -5.95 21.75
C ILE A 154 1.11 -5.68 20.58
N ALA A 155 0.59 -5.70 19.35
CA ALA A 155 1.38 -5.52 18.14
C ALA A 155 0.53 -4.97 16.99
N CYS A 156 1.18 -4.38 16.00
CA CYS A 156 0.56 -3.78 14.84
C CYS A 156 1.33 -4.12 13.55
N PHE A 157 0.60 -4.40 12.47
CA PHE A 157 1.17 -4.56 11.12
C PHE A 157 0.50 -3.60 10.14
N ALA A 158 1.28 -2.93 9.29
CA ALA A 158 0.79 -2.30 8.06
C ALA A 158 1.41 -2.98 6.84
N TRP A 159 0.55 -3.42 5.93
CA TRP A 159 0.90 -3.93 4.61
C TRP A 159 0.43 -2.93 3.56
N SER A 160 1.21 -2.66 2.54
CA SER A 160 0.83 -1.76 1.45
C SER A 160 1.30 -2.28 0.11
N SER A 161 0.81 -1.70 -0.98
CA SER A 161 1.34 -1.95 -2.32
C SER A 161 2.87 -1.84 -2.34
N ALA A 162 3.51 -2.76 -3.06
CA ALA A 162 4.96 -2.83 -3.17
C ALA A 162 5.58 -1.59 -3.85
N PRO A 163 6.74 -1.11 -3.36
CA PRO A 163 7.57 -0.14 -4.07
C PRO A 163 7.94 -0.63 -5.48
N ARG A 164 7.83 0.26 -6.46
CA ARG A 164 7.93 -0.12 -7.89
C ARG A 164 9.28 -0.70 -8.30
N HIS A 165 10.38 -0.08 -7.89
CA HIS A 165 11.72 -0.39 -8.39
C HIS A 165 12.64 -0.86 -7.26
N ILE A 166 12.86 -2.17 -7.18
CA ILE A 166 13.75 -2.80 -6.19
C ILE A 166 14.58 -3.84 -6.92
N GLY A 167 15.83 -3.51 -7.26
CA GLY A 167 16.68 -4.34 -8.13
C GLY A 167 16.98 -5.73 -7.57
N SER A 168 17.25 -5.83 -6.26
CA SER A 168 17.50 -7.09 -5.56
C SER A 168 16.30 -8.04 -5.64
N ARG A 169 15.10 -7.53 -5.36
CA ARG A 169 13.84 -8.26 -5.51
C ARG A 169 13.63 -8.69 -6.96
N ASP A 170 13.79 -7.78 -7.91
CA ASP A 170 13.51 -8.06 -9.31
C ASP A 170 14.44 -9.15 -9.86
N LYS A 171 15.72 -9.12 -9.49
CA LYS A 171 16.70 -10.18 -9.80
C LYS A 171 16.33 -11.52 -9.15
N PHE A 172 15.87 -11.49 -7.90
CA PHE A 172 15.47 -12.71 -7.18
C PHE A 172 14.23 -13.38 -7.79
N ILE A 173 13.22 -12.58 -8.18
CA ILE A 173 12.02 -13.10 -8.84
C ILE A 173 12.34 -13.59 -10.25
N GLY A 174 13.23 -12.87 -10.97
CA GLY A 174 13.64 -13.21 -12.33
C GLY A 174 12.73 -12.62 -13.41
N TRP A 175 11.88 -11.66 -13.07
CA TRP A 175 10.93 -11.04 -14.00
C TRP A 175 11.50 -9.84 -14.77
N SER A 176 11.00 -9.61 -15.99
CA SER A 176 11.37 -8.45 -16.80
C SER A 176 10.70 -7.16 -16.29
N PRO A 177 11.22 -5.97 -16.65
CA PRO A 177 10.57 -4.69 -16.32
C PRO A 177 9.11 -4.58 -16.78
N ALA A 178 8.77 -5.21 -17.90
CA ALA A 178 7.42 -5.25 -18.45
C ALA A 178 6.49 -6.13 -17.60
N ILE A 179 6.93 -7.35 -17.27
CA ILE A 179 6.20 -8.28 -16.39
C ILE A 179 6.00 -7.65 -15.00
N ARG A 180 7.06 -7.09 -14.40
CA ARG A 180 6.95 -6.37 -13.13
C ARG A 180 5.91 -5.26 -13.20
N LYS A 181 5.90 -4.43 -14.26
CA LYS A 181 4.92 -3.34 -14.39
C LYS A 181 3.48 -3.85 -14.36
N LYS A 182 3.22 -5.01 -14.98
CA LYS A 182 1.91 -5.67 -14.99
C LYS A 182 1.58 -6.27 -13.60
N ASN A 183 2.55 -6.97 -12.99
CA ASN A 183 2.29 -7.92 -11.91
C ASN A 183 2.77 -7.47 -10.52
N ILE A 184 3.35 -6.27 -10.38
CA ILE A 184 3.83 -5.74 -9.07
C ILE A 184 2.73 -5.65 -8.00
N HIS A 185 1.47 -5.54 -8.41
CA HIS A 185 0.31 -5.49 -7.50
C HIS A 185 0.09 -6.82 -6.74
N LEU A 186 0.68 -7.91 -7.22
CA LEU A 186 0.65 -9.23 -6.56
C LEU A 186 1.70 -9.35 -5.43
N ILE A 187 2.41 -8.27 -5.12
CA ILE A 187 3.39 -8.18 -4.04
C ILE A 187 2.95 -7.13 -3.03
N VAL A 188 3.11 -7.44 -1.73
CA VAL A 188 2.84 -6.49 -0.65
C VAL A 188 4.05 -6.25 0.23
N TYR A 189 4.21 -4.99 0.61
CA TYR A 189 5.29 -4.49 1.43
C TYR A 189 4.84 -4.28 2.87
N ASN A 190 5.55 -4.87 3.83
CA ASN A 190 5.35 -4.59 5.24
C ASN A 190 5.95 -3.23 5.60
N SER A 191 5.11 -2.20 5.54
CA SER A 191 5.51 -0.82 5.77
C SER A 191 5.72 -0.49 7.24
N ARG A 192 5.00 -1.15 8.16
CA ARG A 192 5.16 -0.99 9.62
C ARG A 192 4.99 -2.33 10.31
N PHE A 193 5.88 -2.63 11.22
CA PHE A 193 5.73 -3.73 12.17
C PHE A 193 6.17 -3.23 13.55
N LEU A 194 5.24 -3.28 14.49
CA LEU A 194 5.42 -2.81 15.86
C LEU A 194 5.01 -3.91 16.82
N ILE A 195 5.89 -4.24 17.76
CA ILE A 195 5.50 -4.86 19.04
C ILE A 195 5.57 -3.74 20.06
N LEU A 196 4.55 -3.61 20.91
CA LEU A 196 4.48 -2.52 21.87
C LEU A 196 5.61 -2.61 22.91
N PRO A 197 6.16 -1.48 23.40
CA PRO A 197 7.40 -1.48 24.16
C PRO A 197 7.40 -2.31 25.45
N TRP A 198 6.25 -2.46 26.09
CA TRP A 198 6.06 -3.22 27.33
C TRP A 198 5.70 -4.71 27.11
N ILE A 199 5.82 -5.20 25.87
CA ILE A 199 5.55 -6.59 25.52
C ILE A 199 6.88 -7.32 25.34
N HIS A 200 7.26 -8.11 26.34
CA HIS A 200 8.53 -8.85 26.38
C HIS A 200 8.28 -10.35 26.26
N LEU A 201 7.79 -10.76 25.09
CA LEU A 201 7.50 -12.16 24.78
C LEU A 201 8.54 -12.72 23.81
N SER A 202 9.32 -13.70 24.29
CA SER A 202 10.31 -14.38 23.44
C SER A 202 9.62 -15.01 22.22
N PHE A 203 10.23 -14.83 21.05
CA PHE A 203 9.78 -15.38 19.76
C PHE A 203 8.43 -14.85 19.24
N LEU A 204 7.80 -13.88 19.91
CA LEU A 204 6.53 -13.29 19.46
C LEU A 204 6.64 -12.74 18.05
N ALA A 205 7.70 -12.02 17.74
CA ALA A 205 7.86 -11.36 16.45
C ALA A 205 7.84 -12.35 15.27
N SER A 206 8.65 -13.42 15.33
CA SER A 206 8.70 -14.42 14.27
C SER A 206 7.42 -15.26 14.21
N HIS A 207 6.81 -15.57 15.36
CA HIS A 207 5.52 -16.25 15.42
C HIS A 207 4.42 -15.45 14.70
N LEU A 208 4.32 -14.14 14.99
CA LEU A 208 3.34 -13.26 14.36
C LEU A 208 3.57 -13.13 12.85
N LEU A 209 4.82 -13.00 12.40
CA LEU A 209 5.16 -12.97 10.98
C LEU A 209 4.68 -14.24 10.26
N GLY A 210 4.91 -15.42 10.86
CA GLY A 210 4.44 -16.69 10.32
C GLY A 210 2.91 -16.82 10.30
N ARG A 211 2.21 -16.29 11.31
CA ARG A 211 0.74 -16.28 11.35
C ARG A 211 0.15 -15.34 10.31
N ILE A 212 0.70 -14.12 10.18
CA ILE A 212 0.26 -13.13 9.19
C ILE A 212 0.45 -13.66 7.77
N ALA A 213 1.58 -14.32 7.47
CA ALA A 213 1.84 -14.88 6.15
C ALA A 213 0.77 -15.88 5.69
N LYS A 214 0.09 -16.57 6.62
CA LYS A 214 -0.99 -17.52 6.31
C LYS A 214 -2.33 -16.86 5.97
N ILE A 215 -2.58 -15.63 6.42
CA ILE A 215 -3.90 -14.98 6.29
C ILE A 215 -3.89 -13.79 5.33
N VAL A 216 -2.74 -13.13 5.16
CA VAL A 216 -2.66 -11.84 4.48
C VAL A 216 -3.14 -11.88 3.03
N SER A 217 -2.92 -12.99 2.30
CA SER A 217 -3.36 -13.10 0.91
C SER A 217 -4.88 -13.19 0.79
N ALA A 218 -5.51 -14.04 1.61
CA ALA A 218 -6.96 -14.18 1.64
C ALA A 218 -7.65 -12.88 2.09
N ASP A 219 -7.09 -12.20 3.10
CA ASP A 219 -7.61 -10.89 3.53
C ASP A 219 -7.43 -9.81 2.47
N TRP A 220 -6.32 -9.85 1.72
CA TRP A 220 -6.07 -8.93 0.60
C TRP A 220 -7.08 -9.14 -0.51
N GLU A 221 -7.30 -10.39 -0.90
CA GLU A 221 -8.26 -10.77 -1.92
C GLU A 221 -9.69 -10.39 -1.54
N ARG A 222 -10.08 -10.59 -0.27
CA ARG A 222 -11.40 -10.17 0.22
C ARG A 222 -11.66 -8.66 0.06
N VAL A 223 -10.62 -7.84 0.19
CA VAL A 223 -10.74 -6.36 0.15
C VAL A 223 -10.53 -5.80 -1.26
N TYR A 224 -9.62 -6.40 -2.03
CA TYR A 224 -9.14 -5.85 -3.30
C TYR A 224 -9.48 -6.71 -4.52
N ASN A 225 -10.08 -7.89 -4.32
CA ASN A 225 -10.49 -8.83 -5.35
C ASN A 225 -9.32 -9.31 -6.23
N HIS A 226 -8.13 -9.43 -5.64
CA HIS A 226 -6.99 -10.10 -6.21
C HIS A 226 -6.06 -10.63 -5.10
N PRO A 227 -5.37 -11.75 -5.32
CA PRO A 227 -4.45 -12.32 -4.34
C PRO A 227 -3.10 -11.60 -4.34
N VAL A 228 -2.26 -11.98 -3.38
CA VAL A 228 -0.83 -11.66 -3.36
C VAL A 228 -0.01 -12.93 -3.17
N TYR A 229 1.17 -12.97 -3.78
CA TYR A 229 2.02 -14.18 -3.84
C TYR A 229 3.38 -14.00 -3.18
N PHE A 230 3.72 -12.76 -2.83
CA PHE A 230 5.01 -12.44 -2.23
C PHE A 230 4.88 -11.30 -1.22
N LEU A 231 5.54 -11.47 -0.09
CA LEU A 231 5.69 -10.44 0.92
C LEU A 231 7.11 -9.87 0.84
N GLU A 232 7.26 -8.56 1.03
CA GLU A 232 8.56 -7.92 1.17
C GLU A 232 8.62 -6.97 2.36
N THR A 233 9.82 -6.73 2.88
CA THR A 233 10.07 -5.73 3.93
C THR A 233 11.48 -5.17 3.78
N PHE A 234 11.72 -4.00 4.37
CA PHE A 234 13.02 -3.34 4.36
C PHE A 234 13.47 -3.08 5.79
N VAL A 235 14.60 -3.66 6.18
CA VAL A 235 15.17 -3.50 7.52
C VAL A 235 16.34 -2.53 7.44
N ASP A 236 16.25 -1.44 8.20
CA ASP A 236 17.35 -0.47 8.32
C ASP A 236 18.53 -1.11 9.08
N LYS A 237 19.66 -1.30 8.39
CA LYS A 237 20.82 -2.04 8.90
C LYS A 237 21.56 -1.28 9.99
N GLU A 238 21.41 0.05 10.05
CA GLU A 238 22.01 0.87 11.10
C GLU A 238 21.26 0.73 12.43
N LYS A 239 20.00 0.30 12.38
CA LYS A 239 19.11 0.22 13.56
C LYS A 239 18.80 -1.20 14.00
N PHE A 240 18.68 -2.13 13.05
CA PHE A 240 18.16 -3.47 13.33
C PHE A 240 18.91 -4.56 12.55
N LYS A 241 19.09 -5.71 13.20
CA LYS A 241 19.67 -6.92 12.58
C LYS A 241 18.68 -7.72 11.72
N GLY A 242 17.37 -7.46 11.87
CA GLY A 242 16.32 -8.19 11.16
C GLY A 242 16.14 -9.65 11.62
N THR A 243 16.58 -9.99 12.83
CA THR A 243 16.60 -11.36 13.36
C THR A 243 15.23 -12.03 13.33
N CYS A 244 14.16 -11.31 13.67
CA CYS A 244 12.80 -11.86 13.69
C CYS A 244 12.33 -12.33 12.31
N TYR A 245 12.70 -11.62 11.24
CA TYR A 245 12.37 -12.01 9.87
C TYR A 245 13.13 -13.26 9.46
N ARG A 246 14.43 -13.35 9.76
CA ARG A 246 15.24 -14.55 9.49
C ARG A 246 14.69 -15.77 10.24
N ALA A 247 14.35 -15.60 11.52
CA ALA A 247 13.71 -16.63 12.33
C ALA A 247 12.32 -17.04 11.81
N ALA A 248 11.65 -16.19 11.04
CA ALA A 248 10.40 -16.48 10.34
C ALA A 248 10.61 -16.98 8.91
N ASN A 249 11.82 -17.43 8.55
CA ASN A 249 12.20 -17.95 7.23
C ASN A 249 12.10 -16.94 6.07
N TRP A 250 12.25 -15.65 6.36
CA TRP A 250 12.38 -14.64 5.30
C TRP A 250 13.74 -14.71 4.64
N ILE A 251 13.76 -14.55 3.32
CA ILE A 251 14.91 -14.68 2.46
C ILE A 251 15.55 -13.30 2.27
N TYR A 252 16.86 -13.20 2.46
CA TYR A 252 17.61 -12.00 2.13
C TYR A 252 17.85 -11.91 0.62
N LEU A 253 17.39 -10.80 0.02
CA LEU A 253 17.42 -10.60 -1.43
C LEU A 253 18.60 -9.70 -1.86
N GLY A 254 19.18 -8.96 -0.92
CA GLY A 254 20.21 -7.95 -1.15
C GLY A 254 19.90 -6.63 -0.44
N ASP A 255 20.70 -5.61 -0.71
CA ASP A 255 20.55 -4.30 -0.08
C ASP A 255 19.89 -3.27 -1.03
N THR A 256 19.20 -2.29 -0.45
CA THR A 256 18.81 -1.08 -1.18
C THR A 256 20.04 -0.21 -1.46
N THR A 257 20.00 0.60 -2.51
CA THR A 257 21.11 1.48 -2.87
C THR A 257 21.18 2.80 -2.09
N GLY A 258 20.43 2.94 -0.99
CA GLY A 258 20.39 4.18 -0.19
C GLY A 258 19.76 5.39 -0.91
N ARG A 259 18.99 5.17 -1.99
CA ARG A 259 18.38 6.24 -2.79
C ARG A 259 16.89 6.39 -2.48
N GLY A 260 16.45 7.63 -2.25
CA GLY A 260 15.04 7.97 -2.11
C GLY A 260 14.24 7.86 -3.42
N LYS A 261 12.91 7.86 -3.31
CA LYS A 261 11.96 7.76 -4.44
C LYS A 261 12.13 8.87 -5.50
N ASN A 262 12.66 10.03 -5.11
CA ASN A 262 12.85 11.20 -5.98
C ASN A 262 14.34 11.52 -6.18
N ASP A 263 15.22 10.53 -6.13
CA ASP A 263 16.64 10.80 -6.39
C ASP A 263 16.84 11.16 -7.87
N GLN A 264 17.26 12.40 -8.11
CA GLN A 264 17.64 12.94 -9.42
C GLN A 264 19.16 12.98 -9.59
N THR A 265 19.93 12.69 -8.54
CA THR A 265 21.38 12.92 -8.47
C THR A 265 22.18 11.62 -8.49
N HIS A 266 21.50 10.46 -8.41
CA HIS A 266 22.08 9.13 -8.32
C HIS A 266 22.96 8.88 -7.07
N LYS A 267 22.99 9.84 -6.12
CA LYS A 267 23.78 9.76 -4.89
C LYS A 267 22.94 9.21 -3.72
N PRO A 268 23.49 8.30 -2.89
CA PRO A 268 22.79 7.84 -1.69
C PRO A 268 22.45 9.01 -0.74
N ASN A 269 21.20 9.07 -0.28
CA ASN A 269 20.70 10.08 0.66
C ASN A 269 19.85 9.48 1.79
N ARG A 270 19.86 8.15 1.93
CA ARG A 270 19.14 7.37 2.93
C ARG A 270 20.01 6.23 3.44
N SER A 271 19.72 5.79 4.66
CA SER A 271 20.30 4.57 5.23
C SER A 271 20.07 3.36 4.33
N ILE A 272 21.06 2.47 4.29
CA ILE A 272 21.00 1.24 3.52
C ILE A 272 20.11 0.25 4.26
N LYS A 273 19.11 -0.29 3.55
CA LYS A 273 18.19 -1.29 4.08
C LYS A 273 18.44 -2.65 3.47
N ALA A 274 18.40 -3.69 4.29
CA ALA A 274 18.31 -5.06 3.84
C ALA A 274 16.91 -5.31 3.27
N VAL A 275 16.84 -5.81 2.03
CA VAL A 275 15.60 -6.25 1.39
C VAL A 275 15.38 -7.72 1.75
N LEU A 276 14.27 -8.00 2.40
CA LEU A 276 13.85 -9.34 2.78
C LEU A 276 12.54 -9.68 2.06
N GLY A 277 12.41 -10.92 1.60
CA GLY A 277 11.21 -11.41 0.92
C GLY A 277 10.72 -12.73 1.48
N TYR A 278 9.42 -12.99 1.32
CA TYR A 278 8.79 -14.23 1.75
C TYR A 278 7.79 -14.71 0.68
N PRO A 279 8.10 -15.79 -0.04
CA PRO A 279 7.15 -16.45 -0.93
C PRO A 279 5.94 -17.00 -0.18
N LEU A 280 4.72 -16.74 -0.67
CA LEU A 280 3.49 -17.30 -0.09
C LEU A 280 3.11 -18.66 -0.70
N SER A 281 3.72 -19.02 -1.83
CA SER A 281 3.56 -20.32 -2.48
C SER A 281 4.90 -20.79 -3.05
N LYS A 282 5.04 -22.11 -3.25
CA LYS A 282 6.22 -22.72 -3.91
C LYS A 282 6.36 -22.25 -5.36
N ASN A 283 5.25 -22.11 -6.07
CA ASN A 283 5.20 -21.67 -7.47
C ASN A 283 5.04 -20.14 -7.64
N PHE A 284 5.39 -19.34 -6.62
CA PHE A 284 5.19 -17.88 -6.67
C PHE A 284 5.84 -17.20 -7.88
N ARG A 285 6.97 -17.73 -8.40
CA ARG A 285 7.61 -17.17 -9.59
C ARG A 285 6.73 -17.31 -10.81
N GLU A 286 6.11 -18.46 -10.99
CA GLU A 286 5.16 -18.67 -12.09
C GLU A 286 3.97 -17.73 -11.96
N LEU A 287 3.42 -17.63 -10.75
CA LEU A 287 2.29 -16.74 -10.43
C LEU A 287 2.62 -15.25 -10.57
N LEU A 288 3.89 -14.85 -10.45
CA LEU A 288 4.32 -13.47 -10.67
C LEU A 288 4.73 -13.19 -12.12
N CYS A 289 5.23 -14.20 -12.84
CA CYS A 289 5.78 -14.04 -14.18
C CYS A 289 4.80 -14.36 -15.31
N HIS A 290 3.82 -15.24 -15.07
CA HIS A 290 2.98 -15.83 -16.12
C HIS A 290 1.47 -15.56 -15.97
N VAL A 291 1.07 -14.74 -14.98
CA VAL A 291 -0.30 -14.21 -14.88
C VAL A 291 -0.50 -13.04 -15.84
#